data_AF-A0A1M7A3G2-F1
#
_entry.id   AF-A0A1M7A3G2-F1
#
_cell.length_a   1.000
_cell.length_b   1.000
_cell.length_c   1.000
_cell.angle_alpha   90.00
_cell.angle_beta   90.00
_cell.angle_gamma   90.00
#
_symmetry.space_group_name_H-M   'P 1'
#
loop_
_entity.id
_entity.type
_entity.pdbx_description
1 polymer ?
#
loop_
_entity_poly.entity_id
_entity_poly.type
_entity_poly.pdbx_seq_one_letter_code
_entity_poly.pdbx_strand_id
1 'polypeptide(L)'
;MAQSKPLPLSKKQIKEKVASGEFILDAKLSDKYNSPTYKSRNGNIITVNNKGGFIWSSLSDMLRLFELDSENTEAYDLSNWITDIQQLKELPSNTLDVLSAELKIKLDYSENSLNKLDKYFQSQNRIDRPVFLSLVYYSCELLSQRLGGTVTVDKLDAQSGYTLVVKDKKSRTYMPYVDLIECILEKEKCSLKEIIDLESQRYKLMDGA
;
A
#
# COMPACT_ATOMS: atom_id res chain seq x y z
N MET A 1 -0.59 31.91 3.30
CA MET A 1 0.61 31.84 4.16
C MET A 1 1.65 31.00 3.44
N ALA A 2 2.89 31.48 3.30
CA ALA A 2 3.94 30.77 2.57
C ALA A 2 4.32 29.46 3.32
N GLN A 3 4.30 28.33 2.62
CA GLN A 3 4.77 27.05 3.16
C GLN A 3 6.27 27.14 3.44
N SER A 4 6.71 26.97 4.69
CA SER A 4 8.13 26.84 5.00
C SER A 4 8.60 25.45 4.57
N LYS A 5 9.31 25.39 3.45
CA LYS A 5 9.89 24.13 2.96
C LYS A 5 10.97 23.65 3.92
N PRO A 6 11.08 22.33 4.17
CA PRO A 6 12.15 21.78 4.98
C PRO A 6 13.51 22.11 4.38
N LEU A 7 14.49 22.41 5.24
CA LEU A 7 15.84 22.74 4.82
C LEU A 7 16.69 21.46 4.76
N PRO A 8 17.21 21.07 3.59
CA PRO A 8 18.03 19.87 3.49
C PRO A 8 19.36 20.03 4.24
N LEU A 9 19.81 18.96 4.88
CA LEU A 9 21.11 18.88 5.54
C LEU A 9 21.90 17.68 5.06
N SER A 10 23.21 17.88 4.93
CA SER A 10 24.18 16.79 4.81
C SER A 10 24.45 16.12 6.16
N LYS A 11 24.96 14.89 6.13
CA LYS A 11 25.40 14.16 7.34
C LYS A 11 26.43 14.94 8.17
N LYS A 12 27.30 15.71 7.50
CA LYS A 12 28.31 16.56 8.16
C LYS A 12 27.64 17.66 8.99
N GLN A 13 26.69 18.37 8.40
CA GLN A 13 25.96 19.45 9.09
C GLN A 13 25.12 18.93 10.26
N ILE A 14 24.51 17.74 10.12
CA ILE A 14 23.76 17.10 11.21
C ILE A 14 24.70 16.81 12.38
N LYS A 15 25.87 16.21 12.12
CA LYS A 15 26.87 15.93 13.16
C LYS A 15 27.35 17.21 13.85
N GLU A 16 27.60 18.27 13.11
CA GLU A 16 28.03 19.57 13.66
C GLU A 16 26.95 20.17 14.60
N LYS A 17 25.68 20.11 14.19
CA LYS A 17 24.55 20.62 14.99
C LYS A 17 24.24 19.80 16.25
N VAL A 18 24.49 18.50 16.20
CA VAL A 18 24.36 17.62 17.38
C VAL A 18 25.54 17.81 18.32
N ALA A 19 26.77 17.89 17.79
CA ALA A 19 27.98 18.10 18.58
C ALA A 19 27.99 19.47 19.28
N SER A 20 27.40 20.49 18.68
CA SER A 20 27.24 21.82 19.30
C SER A 20 26.16 21.87 20.39
N GLY A 21 25.36 20.82 20.55
CA GLY A 21 24.22 20.79 21.46
C GLY A 21 23.02 21.64 21.01
N GLU A 22 23.06 22.18 19.78
CA GLU A 22 21.95 22.94 19.19
C GLU A 22 20.71 22.04 19.02
N PHE A 23 20.94 20.76 18.70
CA PHE A 23 19.91 19.73 18.58
C PHE A 23 20.24 18.51 19.44
N ILE A 24 19.27 18.07 20.23
CA ILE A 24 19.41 16.94 21.16
C ILE A 24 18.52 15.80 20.66
N LEU A 25 19.00 14.55 20.76
CA LEU A 25 18.23 13.38 20.37
C LEU A 25 16.93 13.30 21.18
N ASP A 26 15.81 13.18 20.50
CA ASP A 26 14.51 12.92 21.13
C ASP A 26 14.18 11.44 20.96
N ALA A 27 14.45 10.65 22.00
CA ALA A 27 14.26 9.19 21.96
C ALA A 27 12.80 8.82 21.66
N LYS A 28 11.84 9.52 22.26
CA LYS A 28 10.41 9.23 22.06
C LYS A 28 9.98 9.47 20.62
N LEU A 29 10.43 10.58 20.01
CA LEU A 29 10.15 10.83 18.59
C LEU A 29 10.92 9.87 17.69
N SER A 30 12.17 9.52 18.04
CA SER A 30 12.98 8.59 17.25
C SER A 30 12.36 7.20 17.20
N ASP A 31 11.88 6.70 18.33
CA ASP A 31 11.17 5.41 18.42
C ASP A 31 9.86 5.47 17.61
N LYS A 32 9.10 6.56 17.75
CA LYS A 32 7.81 6.73 17.06
C LYS A 32 7.95 6.69 15.53
N TYR A 33 9.03 7.25 14.96
CA TYR A 33 9.23 7.33 13.51
C TYR A 33 10.30 6.37 12.97
N ASN A 34 10.77 5.45 13.81
CA ASN A 34 11.83 4.49 13.48
C ASN A 34 13.05 5.14 12.78
N SER A 35 13.42 6.34 13.21
CA SER A 35 14.51 7.12 12.61
C SER A 35 15.10 8.12 13.61
N PRO A 36 16.43 8.32 13.64
CA PRO A 36 17.05 9.33 14.49
C PRO A 36 16.44 10.72 14.29
N THR A 37 15.79 11.21 15.36
CA THR A 37 15.09 12.48 15.36
C THR A 37 15.62 13.37 16.48
N TYR A 38 15.98 14.61 16.14
CA TYR A 38 16.58 15.55 17.09
C TYR A 38 15.74 16.81 17.21
N LYS A 39 15.73 17.43 18.39
CA LYS A 39 14.94 18.61 18.68
C LYS A 39 15.80 19.73 19.25
N SER A 40 15.59 20.95 18.79
CA SER A 40 16.23 22.14 19.36
C SER A 40 15.37 22.78 20.45
N ARG A 41 15.96 23.67 21.24
CA ARG A 41 15.24 24.45 22.27
C ARG A 41 14.13 25.34 21.69
N ASN A 42 14.29 25.77 20.44
CA ASN A 42 13.33 26.65 19.75
C ASN A 42 12.21 25.86 19.06
N GLY A 43 12.16 24.53 19.22
CA GLY A 43 11.10 23.69 18.65
C GLY A 43 11.37 23.17 17.24
N ASN A 44 12.51 23.50 16.63
CA ASN A 44 12.92 22.94 15.33
C ASN A 44 13.23 21.45 15.48
N ILE A 45 13.02 20.69 14.40
CA ILE A 45 13.27 19.24 14.38
C ILE A 45 14.23 18.87 13.25
N ILE A 46 15.14 17.94 13.51
CA ILE A 46 15.93 17.25 12.48
C ILE A 46 15.40 15.83 12.34
N THR A 47 15.08 15.43 11.12
CA THR A 47 14.88 14.00 10.77
C THR A 47 16.02 13.54 9.87
N VAL A 48 16.56 12.34 10.13
CA VAL A 48 17.71 11.79 9.41
C VAL A 48 17.27 10.73 8.41
N ASN A 49 17.95 10.66 7.26
CA ASN A 49 17.79 9.59 6.27
C ASN A 49 19.15 9.13 5.72
N ASN A 50 19.13 8.16 4.81
CA ASN A 50 20.35 7.57 4.25
C ASN A 50 21.26 8.59 3.52
N LYS A 51 20.71 9.73 3.09
CA LYS A 51 21.40 10.79 2.34
C LYS A 51 21.81 11.99 3.20
N GLY A 52 21.34 12.09 4.45
CA GLY A 52 21.51 13.26 5.30
C GLY A 52 20.28 13.47 6.17
N GLY A 53 19.51 14.52 5.89
CA GLY A 53 18.28 14.79 6.63
C GLY A 53 17.67 16.13 6.28
N PHE A 54 16.70 16.56 7.08
CA PHE A 54 16.01 17.83 6.92
C PHE A 54 15.81 18.54 8.26
N ILE A 55 15.94 19.86 8.28
CA ILE A 55 15.45 20.70 9.38
C ILE A 55 14.03 21.15 9.09
N TRP A 56 13.16 20.95 10.07
CA TRP A 56 11.79 21.40 10.14
C TRP A 56 11.69 22.55 11.15
N SER A 57 10.90 23.56 10.83
CA SER A 57 10.62 24.71 11.71
C SER A 57 9.84 24.33 12.96
N SER A 58 9.06 23.25 12.92
CA SER A 58 8.34 22.74 14.08
C SER A 58 7.96 21.28 13.90
N LEU A 59 7.56 20.61 14.99
CA LEU A 59 6.90 19.30 14.92
C LEU A 59 5.63 19.36 14.09
N SER A 60 4.86 20.45 14.20
CA SER A 60 3.62 20.62 13.45
C SER A 60 3.87 20.75 11.95
N ASP A 61 4.94 21.40 11.52
CA ASP A 61 5.29 21.51 10.10
C ASP A 61 5.84 20.20 9.53
N MET A 62 6.61 19.47 10.34
CA MET A 62 7.02 18.10 10.05
C MET A 62 5.78 17.22 9.88
N LEU A 63 4.90 17.20 10.88
CA LEU A 63 3.66 16.41 10.88
C LEU A 63 2.74 16.80 9.73
N ARG A 64 2.59 18.09 9.42
CA ARG A 64 1.75 18.55 8.30
C ARG A 64 2.26 18.06 6.94
N LEU A 65 3.58 17.92 6.79
CA LEU A 65 4.18 17.32 5.60
C LEU A 65 4.19 15.80 5.66
N PHE A 66 4.22 15.16 6.83
CA PHE A 66 3.88 13.73 7.00
C PHE A 66 2.40 13.46 6.86
N GLU A 67 1.52 14.46 7.01
CA GLU A 67 0.09 14.42 6.76
C GLU A 67 -0.22 14.68 5.29
N LEU A 68 0.57 15.53 4.61
CA LEU A 68 0.58 15.60 3.15
C LEU A 68 1.25 14.37 2.53
N ASP A 69 2.26 13.81 3.21
CA ASP A 69 2.83 12.51 2.86
C ASP A 69 1.91 11.38 3.29
N SER A 70 1.06 11.47 4.32
CA SER A 70 0.06 10.43 4.69
C SER A 70 -1.23 10.57 3.89
N GLU A 71 -1.58 11.77 3.44
CA GLU A 71 -2.46 11.99 2.30
C GLU A 71 -1.84 11.40 1.02
N ASN A 72 -0.52 11.13 0.98
CA ASN A 72 0.19 10.37 -0.07
C ASN A 72 0.69 8.94 0.33
N THR A 73 0.56 8.50 1.59
CA THR A 73 1.14 7.25 2.18
C THR A 73 0.11 6.47 3.02
N GLU A 74 -1.13 6.93 3.11
CA GLU A 74 -2.30 6.03 3.24
C GLU A 74 -2.50 5.18 1.98
N ALA A 75 -1.64 5.36 0.98
CA ALA A 75 -1.38 4.39 -0.05
C ALA A 75 -0.60 3.21 0.58
N TYR A 76 -1.35 2.25 1.14
CA TYR A 76 -0.96 0.84 1.31
C TYR A 76 -0.18 0.42 2.58
N ASP A 77 -0.59 0.80 3.79
CA ASP A 77 -0.28 -0.09 4.93
C ASP A 77 -1.13 -1.37 4.82
N LEU A 78 -0.60 -2.36 4.10
CA LEU A 78 -1.26 -3.63 3.82
C LEU A 78 -1.04 -4.67 4.91
N SER A 79 -0.22 -4.36 5.92
CA SER A 79 0.01 -5.24 7.06
C SER A 79 -1.22 -5.36 7.98
N ASN A 80 -2.22 -4.46 7.82
CA ASN A 80 -3.43 -4.38 8.65
C ASN A 80 -4.70 -3.99 7.87
N TRP A 81 -4.80 -4.32 6.58
CA TRP A 81 -5.79 -3.71 5.69
C TRP A 81 -7.26 -4.11 5.92
N ILE A 82 -7.55 -5.31 6.44
CA ILE A 82 -8.90 -5.71 6.87
C ILE A 82 -8.88 -6.06 8.35
N THR A 83 -9.04 -5.05 9.20
CA THR A 83 -9.25 -5.23 10.65
C THR A 83 -10.69 -5.62 10.98
N ASP A 84 -11.64 -5.33 10.08
CA ASP A 84 -13.07 -5.63 10.24
C ASP A 84 -13.61 -6.43 9.04
N ILE A 85 -14.07 -7.66 9.31
CA ILE A 85 -14.66 -8.57 8.32
C ILE A 85 -15.93 -8.00 7.65
N GLN A 86 -16.61 -7.03 8.28
CA GLN A 86 -17.79 -6.39 7.70
C GLN A 86 -17.46 -5.60 6.43
N GLN A 87 -16.26 -5.01 6.34
CA GLN A 87 -15.79 -4.31 5.14
C GLN A 87 -15.66 -5.25 3.92
N LEU A 88 -15.53 -6.56 4.15
CA LEU A 88 -15.45 -7.58 3.11
C LEU A 88 -16.81 -8.17 2.72
N LYS A 89 -17.84 -8.04 3.57
CA LYS A 89 -19.16 -8.63 3.30
C LYS A 89 -19.96 -7.85 2.26
N GLU A 90 -19.65 -6.57 2.05
CA GLU A 90 -20.37 -5.70 1.11
C GLU A 90 -19.71 -5.64 -0.29
N LEU A 91 -18.44 -6.04 -0.41
CA LEU A 91 -17.71 -6.08 -1.68
C LEU A 91 -18.27 -7.09 -2.72
N PRO A 92 -18.70 -8.32 -2.37
CA PRO A 92 -19.06 -9.36 -3.33
C PRO A 92 -20.14 -8.97 -4.33
N SER A 93 -21.23 -8.37 -3.85
CA SER A 93 -22.40 -8.16 -4.70
C SER A 93 -22.20 -7.03 -5.71
N ASN A 94 -21.27 -6.11 -5.44
CA ASN A 94 -21.18 -4.83 -6.15
C ASN A 94 -19.78 -4.56 -6.73
N THR A 95 -18.82 -5.49 -6.63
CA THR A 95 -17.42 -5.23 -7.05
C THR A 95 -17.30 -4.73 -8.49
N LEU A 96 -17.96 -5.39 -9.44
CA LEU A 96 -17.95 -4.97 -10.84
C LEU A 96 -18.62 -3.61 -11.05
N ASP A 97 -19.72 -3.35 -10.33
CA ASP A 97 -20.46 -2.09 -10.44
C ASP A 97 -19.66 -0.93 -9.85
N VAL A 98 -19.01 -1.13 -8.70
CA VAL A 98 -18.12 -0.17 -8.05
C VAL A 98 -16.93 0.13 -8.96
N LEU A 99 -16.21 -0.91 -9.43
CA LEU A 99 -15.09 -0.71 -10.36
C LEU A 99 -15.54 -0.03 -11.64
N SER A 100 -16.67 -0.45 -12.20
CA SER A 100 -17.15 0.14 -13.46
C SER A 100 -17.53 1.61 -13.29
N ALA A 101 -18.13 1.98 -12.15
CA ALA A 101 -18.52 3.34 -11.83
C ALA A 101 -17.31 4.24 -11.60
N GLU A 102 -16.36 3.80 -10.77
CA GLU A 102 -15.15 4.57 -10.43
C GLU A 102 -14.24 4.76 -11.64
N LEU A 103 -14.05 3.69 -12.41
CA LEU A 103 -13.20 3.71 -13.59
C LEU A 103 -13.90 4.31 -14.82
N LYS A 104 -15.22 4.51 -14.75
CA LYS A 104 -16.08 4.96 -15.86
C LYS A 104 -15.94 4.08 -17.10
N ILE A 105 -15.76 2.78 -16.88
CA ILE A 105 -15.56 1.76 -17.91
C ILE A 105 -16.47 0.58 -17.58
N LYS A 106 -17.20 0.05 -18.56
CA LYS A 106 -17.94 -1.21 -18.36
C LYS A 106 -16.97 -2.37 -18.25
N LEU A 107 -16.98 -3.06 -17.11
CA LEU A 107 -16.17 -4.22 -16.81
C LEU A 107 -17.00 -5.50 -16.73
N ASP A 108 -16.33 -6.60 -17.03
CA ASP A 108 -16.74 -7.98 -16.88
C ASP A 108 -15.48 -8.82 -16.58
N TYR A 109 -15.60 -10.13 -16.39
CA TYR A 109 -14.46 -11.02 -16.14
C TYR A 109 -13.73 -11.46 -17.43
N SER A 110 -13.78 -10.68 -18.51
CA SER A 110 -13.12 -11.00 -19.78
C SER A 110 -11.69 -10.45 -19.88
N GLU A 111 -10.92 -11.02 -20.80
CA GLU A 111 -9.60 -10.51 -21.21
C GLU A 111 -9.63 -9.04 -21.67
N ASN A 112 -10.74 -8.61 -22.29
CA ASN A 112 -10.87 -7.22 -22.73
C ASN A 112 -10.98 -6.26 -21.53
N SER A 113 -11.69 -6.65 -20.48
CA SER A 113 -11.80 -5.87 -19.25
C SER A 113 -10.48 -5.83 -18.48
N LEU A 114 -9.73 -6.95 -18.44
CA LEU A 114 -8.37 -6.98 -17.90
C LEU A 114 -7.43 -5.99 -18.62
N ASN A 115 -7.43 -6.00 -19.96
CA ASN A 115 -6.60 -5.06 -20.73
C ASN A 115 -6.97 -3.58 -20.49
N LYS A 116 -8.24 -3.29 -20.19
CA LYS A 116 -8.68 -1.93 -19.84
C LYS A 116 -8.19 -1.53 -18.44
N LEU A 117 -8.21 -2.47 -17.49
CA LEU A 117 -7.67 -2.26 -16.14
C LEU A 117 -6.16 -2.00 -16.18
N ASP A 118 -5.40 -2.79 -16.96
CA ASP A 118 -3.95 -2.59 -17.13
C ASP A 118 -3.62 -1.20 -17.68
N LYS A 119 -4.35 -0.77 -18.72
CA LYS A 119 -4.18 0.58 -19.27
C LYS A 119 -4.52 1.66 -18.24
N TYR A 120 -5.56 1.45 -17.44
CA TYR A 120 -5.92 2.36 -16.37
C TYR A 120 -4.77 2.48 -15.35
N PHE A 121 -4.23 1.38 -14.84
CA PHE A 121 -3.12 1.41 -13.88
C PHE A 121 -1.88 2.13 -14.40
N GLN A 122 -1.51 1.87 -15.65
CA GLN A 122 -0.36 2.54 -16.26
C GLN A 122 -0.56 4.05 -16.42
N SER A 123 -1.80 4.53 -16.41
CA SER A 123 -2.17 5.94 -16.56
C SER A 123 -2.36 6.68 -15.24
N GLN A 124 -2.52 5.97 -14.13
CA GLN A 124 -2.79 6.58 -12.83
C GLN A 124 -1.52 6.73 -12.00
N ASN A 125 -1.38 7.89 -11.35
CA ASN A 125 -0.32 8.12 -10.38
C ASN A 125 -0.70 7.62 -8.96
N ARG A 126 -1.97 7.26 -8.76
CA ARG A 126 -2.52 6.79 -7.48
C ARG A 126 -3.78 5.96 -7.72
N ILE A 127 -4.02 4.97 -6.86
CA ILE A 127 -5.27 4.24 -6.75
C ILE A 127 -5.82 4.51 -5.35
N ASP A 128 -7.11 4.81 -5.23
CA ASP A 128 -7.75 5.00 -3.94
C ASP A 128 -8.13 3.64 -3.30
N ARG A 129 -8.53 3.69 -2.03
CA ARG A 129 -8.84 2.48 -1.24
C ARG A 129 -10.05 1.70 -1.79
N PRO A 130 -11.19 2.32 -2.16
CA PRO A 130 -12.31 1.59 -2.76
C PRO A 130 -11.95 0.88 -4.06
N VAL A 131 -11.25 1.55 -4.97
CA VAL A 131 -10.79 0.94 -6.22
C VAL A 131 -9.82 -0.20 -5.92
N PHE A 132 -8.83 0.02 -5.04
CA PHE A 132 -7.89 -1.02 -4.63
C PHE A 132 -8.56 -2.28 -4.06
N LEU A 133 -9.49 -2.13 -3.11
CA LEU A 133 -10.22 -3.27 -2.53
C LEU A 133 -11.04 -4.02 -3.58
N SER A 134 -11.66 -3.28 -4.49
CA SER A 134 -12.44 -3.88 -5.56
C SER A 134 -11.56 -4.64 -6.55
N LEU A 135 -10.32 -4.21 -6.77
CA LEU A 135 -9.35 -4.90 -7.64
C LEU A 135 -8.82 -6.19 -7.04
N VAL A 136 -8.54 -6.19 -5.75
CA VAL A 136 -8.21 -7.40 -5.01
C VAL A 136 -9.34 -8.41 -5.14
N TYR A 137 -10.59 -7.97 -4.91
CA TYR A 137 -11.75 -8.85 -5.01
C TYR A 137 -11.95 -9.36 -6.45
N TYR A 138 -11.84 -8.47 -7.44
CA TYR A 138 -11.89 -8.82 -8.86
C TYR A 138 -10.84 -9.88 -9.24
N SER A 139 -9.61 -9.75 -8.75
CA SER A 139 -8.56 -10.74 -8.97
C SER A 139 -8.93 -12.11 -8.37
N CYS A 140 -9.48 -12.11 -7.15
CA CYS A 140 -9.95 -13.33 -6.49
C CYS A 140 -11.08 -14.01 -7.27
N GLU A 141 -12.07 -13.26 -7.75
CA GLU A 141 -13.18 -13.83 -8.51
C GLU A 141 -12.73 -14.40 -9.85
N LEU A 142 -11.84 -13.70 -10.55
CA LEU A 142 -11.29 -14.18 -11.81
C LEU A 142 -10.51 -15.48 -11.61
N LEU A 143 -9.67 -15.58 -10.58
CA LEU A 143 -8.96 -16.82 -10.26
C LEU A 143 -9.94 -17.92 -9.82
N SER A 144 -10.95 -17.58 -9.03
CA SER A 144 -11.99 -18.51 -8.58
C SER A 144 -12.73 -19.15 -9.75
N GLN A 145 -13.06 -18.39 -10.80
CA GLN A 145 -13.68 -18.91 -12.01
C GLN A 145 -12.73 -19.83 -12.79
N ARG A 146 -11.45 -19.46 -12.93
CA ARG A 146 -10.44 -20.26 -13.64
C ARG A 146 -10.16 -21.60 -12.95
N LEU A 147 -10.15 -21.63 -11.61
CA LEU A 147 -9.85 -22.83 -10.82
C LEU A 147 -11.11 -23.62 -10.41
N GLY A 148 -12.31 -23.08 -10.64
CA GLY A 148 -13.55 -23.64 -10.09
C GLY A 148 -13.56 -23.65 -8.56
N GLY A 149 -13.03 -22.61 -7.94
CA GLY A 149 -12.95 -22.41 -6.49
C GLY A 149 -14.03 -21.47 -5.94
N THR A 150 -13.78 -20.96 -4.74
CA THR A 150 -14.64 -19.99 -4.04
C THR A 150 -13.79 -18.88 -3.44
N VAL A 151 -14.25 -17.63 -3.56
CA VAL A 151 -13.65 -16.50 -2.84
C VAL A 151 -14.13 -16.55 -1.38
N THR A 152 -13.21 -16.48 -0.44
CA THR A 152 -13.49 -16.48 0.99
C THR A 152 -12.51 -15.55 1.71
N VAL A 153 -12.70 -15.41 3.01
CA VAL A 153 -11.81 -14.65 3.90
C VAL A 153 -11.09 -15.62 4.81
N ASP A 154 -9.76 -15.52 4.88
CA ASP A 154 -8.95 -16.22 5.87
C ASP A 154 -8.39 -15.25 6.90
N LYS A 155 -8.06 -15.77 8.08
CA LYS A 155 -7.41 -15.02 9.16
C LYS A 155 -5.90 -15.15 9.00
N LEU A 156 -5.18 -14.03 8.87
CA LEU A 156 -3.72 -14.02 8.73
C LEU A 156 -3.05 -14.50 10.02
N ASP A 157 -3.40 -13.88 11.16
CA ASP A 157 -3.04 -14.32 12.51
C ASP A 157 -3.89 -13.58 13.59
N ALA A 158 -3.53 -13.69 14.87
CA ALA A 158 -4.27 -13.08 15.99
C ALA A 158 -4.18 -11.54 16.07
N GLN A 159 -3.21 -10.91 15.42
CA GLN A 159 -2.92 -9.47 15.46
C GLN A 159 -3.06 -8.77 14.10
N SER A 160 -2.93 -9.50 12.99
CA SER A 160 -2.75 -8.96 11.62
C SER A 160 -4.03 -8.96 10.76
N GLY A 161 -5.20 -9.26 11.34
CA GLY A 161 -6.50 -9.12 10.67
C GLY A 161 -6.87 -10.24 9.69
N TYR A 162 -7.71 -9.89 8.71
CA TYR A 162 -8.29 -10.80 7.71
C TYR A 162 -7.71 -10.55 6.32
N THR A 163 -7.82 -11.54 5.44
CA THR A 163 -7.37 -11.43 4.05
C THR A 163 -8.29 -12.17 3.09
N LEU A 164 -8.46 -11.64 1.88
CA LEU A 164 -9.23 -12.31 0.83
C LEU A 164 -8.42 -13.45 0.23
N VAL A 165 -9.04 -14.60 0.03
CA VAL A 165 -8.37 -15.75 -0.56
C VAL A 165 -9.31 -16.46 -1.50
N VAL A 166 -8.74 -17.21 -2.44
CA VAL A 166 -9.49 -18.21 -3.20
C VAL A 166 -9.22 -19.57 -2.59
N LYS A 167 -10.27 -20.36 -2.34
CA LYS A 167 -10.14 -21.78 -1.99
C LYS A 167 -10.64 -22.65 -3.12
N ASP A 168 -9.81 -23.56 -3.59
CA ASP A 168 -10.24 -24.54 -4.58
C ASP A 168 -11.01 -25.71 -3.96
N LYS A 169 -11.40 -26.67 -4.81
CA LYS A 169 -12.12 -27.89 -4.39
C LYS A 169 -11.30 -28.80 -3.46
N LYS A 170 -9.98 -28.66 -3.43
CA LYS A 170 -9.07 -29.40 -2.53
C LYS A 170 -8.77 -28.61 -1.25
N SER A 171 -9.48 -27.50 -1.00
CA SER A 171 -9.27 -26.60 0.14
C SER A 171 -7.88 -25.95 0.18
N ARG A 172 -7.20 -25.84 -0.95
CA ARG A 172 -5.94 -25.08 -1.08
C ARG A 172 -6.27 -23.59 -1.11
N THR A 173 -5.50 -22.78 -0.40
CA THR A 173 -5.71 -21.33 -0.26
C THR A 173 -4.77 -20.55 -1.19
N TYR A 174 -5.30 -19.54 -1.88
CA TYR A 174 -4.58 -18.72 -2.86
C TYR A 174 -4.79 -17.22 -2.62
N MET A 175 -3.78 -16.41 -2.93
CA MET A 175 -3.81 -14.94 -2.83
C MET A 175 -3.37 -14.30 -4.16
N PRO A 176 -4.26 -14.20 -5.17
CA PRO A 176 -3.91 -13.82 -6.55
C PRO A 176 -3.56 -12.34 -6.76
N TYR A 177 -3.15 -11.65 -5.70
CA TYR A 177 -2.95 -10.21 -5.68
C TYR A 177 -1.73 -9.81 -4.83
N VAL A 178 -0.91 -10.76 -4.36
CA VAL A 178 0.31 -10.46 -3.61
C VAL A 178 1.28 -9.62 -4.47
N ASP A 179 1.55 -10.07 -5.70
CA ASP A 179 2.41 -9.31 -6.61
C ASP A 179 1.76 -7.97 -7.03
N LEU A 180 0.41 -7.91 -7.10
CA LEU A 180 -0.32 -6.65 -7.35
C LEU A 180 -0.11 -5.65 -6.22
N ILE A 181 -0.19 -6.13 -4.98
CA ILE A 181 0.09 -5.38 -3.77
C ILE A 181 1.51 -4.81 -3.81
N GLU A 182 2.50 -5.65 -4.09
CA GLU A 182 3.92 -5.26 -4.13
C GLU A 182 4.17 -4.21 -5.22
N CYS A 183 3.68 -4.43 -6.44
CA CYS A 183 3.87 -3.46 -7.51
C CYS A 183 3.20 -2.11 -7.23
N ILE A 184 2.02 -2.13 -6.63
CA ILE A 184 1.29 -0.92 -6.24
C ILE A 184 2.04 -0.17 -5.12
N LEU A 185 2.56 -0.89 -4.13
CA LEU A 185 3.39 -0.35 -3.04
C LEU A 185 4.67 0.32 -3.57
N GLU A 186 5.36 -0.37 -4.46
CA GLU A 186 6.65 0.04 -4.99
C GLU A 186 6.52 1.07 -6.13
N LYS A 187 5.29 1.43 -6.50
CA LYS A 187 4.96 2.33 -7.63
C LYS A 187 5.57 1.83 -8.95
N GLU A 188 5.65 0.52 -9.10
CA GLU A 188 6.12 -0.12 -10.31
C GLU A 188 4.98 -0.27 -11.33
N LYS A 189 5.35 -0.26 -12.61
CA LYS A 189 4.38 -0.58 -13.67
C LYS A 189 4.11 -2.07 -13.62
N CYS A 190 2.88 -2.44 -13.26
CA CYS A 190 2.40 -3.80 -13.29
C CYS A 190 1.26 -3.99 -14.28
N SER A 191 1.11 -5.22 -14.76
CA SER A 191 -0.09 -5.71 -15.43
C SER A 191 -0.81 -6.63 -14.46
N LEU A 192 -2.06 -6.27 -14.12
CA LEU A 192 -2.94 -7.12 -13.33
C LEU A 192 -3.13 -8.47 -14.03
N LYS A 193 -3.18 -8.47 -15.37
CA LYS A 193 -3.22 -9.71 -16.15
C LYS A 193 -1.98 -10.57 -15.94
N GLU A 194 -0.78 -10.00 -16.06
CA GLU A 194 0.47 -10.75 -15.87
C GLU A 194 0.55 -11.37 -14.47
N ILE A 195 0.13 -10.63 -13.43
CA ILE A 195 0.09 -11.12 -12.05
C ILE A 195 -0.87 -12.30 -11.91
N ILE A 196 -2.09 -12.17 -12.44
CA ILE A 196 -3.08 -13.25 -12.41
C ILE A 196 -2.60 -14.48 -13.20
N ASP A 197 -1.96 -14.27 -14.35
CA ASP A 197 -1.43 -15.33 -15.19
C ASP A 197 -0.21 -16.01 -14.53
N LEU A 198 0.68 -15.25 -13.88
CA LEU A 198 1.81 -15.77 -13.10
C LEU A 198 1.32 -16.63 -11.94
N GLU A 199 0.35 -16.14 -11.17
CA GLU A 199 -0.28 -16.92 -10.10
C GLU A 199 -0.93 -18.18 -10.68
N SER A 200 -1.75 -18.05 -11.72
CA SER A 200 -2.34 -19.20 -12.44
C SER A 200 -1.29 -20.23 -12.91
N GLN A 201 -0.12 -19.78 -13.35
CA GLN A 201 0.99 -20.63 -13.79
C GLN A 201 1.77 -21.27 -12.64
N ARG A 202 2.06 -20.52 -11.56
CA ARG A 202 2.61 -21.06 -10.30
C ARG A 202 1.75 -22.24 -9.84
N TYR A 203 0.44 -22.17 -10.04
CA TYR A 203 -0.50 -23.24 -9.68
C TYR A 203 -0.51 -24.43 -10.63
N LYS A 204 -0.42 -24.24 -11.95
CA LYS A 204 -0.29 -25.38 -12.90
C LYS A 204 0.92 -26.25 -12.59
N LEU A 205 1.99 -25.65 -12.08
CA LEU A 205 3.20 -26.36 -11.63
C LEU A 205 2.97 -27.15 -10.32
N MET A 206 2.04 -26.72 -9.46
CA MET A 206 1.70 -27.41 -8.21
C MET A 206 0.65 -28.52 -8.38
N ASP A 207 -0.10 -28.56 -9.48
CA ASP A 207 -1.00 -29.69 -9.81
C ASP A 207 -0.28 -30.87 -10.49
N GLY A 208 0.98 -30.68 -10.91
CA GLY A 208 1.84 -31.71 -11.50
C GLY A 208 2.88 -32.33 -10.55
N ALA A 209 2.88 -31.93 -9.26
CA ALA A 209 3.73 -32.45 -8.19
C ALA A 209 2.88 -33.21 -7.16
#